data_AF-A0AAJ0UJX6-F1
#
_entry.id   AF-A0AAJ0UJX6-F1
#
_cell.length_a   1.000
_cell.length_b   1.000
_cell.length_c   1.000
_cell.angle_alpha   90.00
_cell.angle_beta   90.00
_cell.angle_gamma   90.00
#
_symmetry.space_group_name_H-M   'P 1'
#
loop_
_entity.id
_entity.type
_entity.pdbx_description
1 polymer ?
#
loop_
_entity_poly.entity_id
_entity_poly.type
_entity_poly.pdbx_seq_one_letter_code
_entity_poly.pdbx_strand_id
1 'polypeptide(L)' 'MVRQPHYFPFWRDANRLLLAIDQAVRDLPRYHKYTLGTDLRRQAMTICQLVRRTAPRGDDQSARVMRLVEADR' A
#
# COMPACT_ATOMS: atom_id res chain seq x y z
N MET A 1 -0.99 15.16 16.02
CA MET A 1 -1.79 13.93 16.19
C MET A 1 -2.04 13.37 14.79
N VAL A 2 -1.24 12.39 14.36
CA VAL A 2 -1.35 11.82 13.01
C VAL A 2 -2.62 10.98 12.97
N ARG A 3 -3.61 11.45 12.21
CA ARG A 3 -4.90 10.79 11.99
C ARG A 3 -4.60 9.42 11.36
N GLN A 4 -4.68 8.35 12.16
CA GLN A 4 -4.54 6.99 11.65
C GLN A 4 -5.75 6.72 10.74
N PRO A 5 -5.56 6.47 9.43
CA PRO A 5 -6.66 6.05 8.59
C PRO A 5 -7.02 4.63 9.03
N HIS A 6 -8.10 4.52 9.80
CA HIS A 6 -8.66 3.26 10.22
C HIS A 6 -8.92 2.40 8.97
N TYR A 7 -8.08 1.37 8.81
CA TYR A 7 -8.26 0.22 7.92
C TYR A 7 -8.40 0.51 6.41
N PHE A 8 -7.31 0.97 5.77
CA PHE A 8 -7.13 0.69 4.33
C PHE A 8 -6.26 -0.57 4.19
N PRO A 9 -6.85 -1.79 4.16
CA PRO A 9 -6.08 -3.04 4.10
C PRO A 9 -5.10 -3.04 2.91
N PHE A 10 -5.51 -2.46 1.78
CA PHE A 10 -4.66 -2.28 0.60
C PHE A 10 -3.42 -1.42 0.86
N TRP A 11 -3.50 -0.39 1.73
CA TRP A 11 -2.32 0.41 2.10
C TRP A 11 -1.33 -0.41 2.91
N ARG A 12 -1.83 -1.14 3.92
CA ARG A 12 -1.01 -2.03 4.73
C ARG A 12 -0.32 -3.08 3.85
N ASP A 13 -1.08 -3.72 2.96
CA ASP A 13 -0.58 -4.81 2.14
C ASP A 13 0.39 -4.32 1.06
N ALA A 14 0.16 -3.12 0.48
CA ALA A 14 1.12 -2.48 -0.42
C ALA A 14 2.45 -2.15 0.28
N ASN A 15 2.41 -1.66 1.53
CA ASN A 15 3.63 -1.40 2.30
C ASN A 15 4.37 -2.70 2.66
N ARG A 16 3.64 -3.78 2.96
CA ARG A 16 4.23 -5.12 3.17
C ARG A 16 4.91 -5.63 1.91
N LEU A 17 4.26 -5.47 0.75
CA LEU A 17 4.85 -5.83 -0.55
C LEU A 17 6.14 -5.06 -0.82
N LEU A 18 6.14 -3.74 -0.60
CA LEU A 18 7.32 -2.90 -0.75
C LEU A 18 8.48 -3.39 0.12
N LEU A 19 8.21 -3.67 1.40
CA LEU A 19 9.21 -4.19 2.32
C LEU A 19 9.75 -5.56 1.89
N ALA A 20 8.86 -6.47 1.45
CA ALA A 20 9.24 -7.80 0.97
C ALA A 20 10.15 -7.72 -0.27
N ILE A 21 9.85 -6.80 -1.20
CA ILE A 21 10.69 -6.55 -2.37
C ILE A 21 12.04 -5.98 -1.96
N ASP A 22 12.08 -5.04 -1.02
CA ASP A 22 13.34 -4.48 -0.52
C ASP A 22 14.25 -5.53 0.11
N GLN A 23 13.66 -6.44 0.89
CA GLN A 23 14.34 -7.58 1.48
C GLN A 23 14.86 -8.54 0.40
N ALA A 24 14.00 -8.96 -0.54
CA ALA A 24 14.41 -9.86 -1.62
C ALA A 24 15.54 -9.28 -2.47
N VAL A 25 15.51 -7.98 -2.76
CA VAL A 25 16.55 -7.34 -3.57
C VAL A 25 17.85 -7.11 -2.78
N ARG A 26 17.81 -7.12 -1.44
CA ARG A 26 19.02 -6.99 -0.60
C ARG A 26 20.02 -8.10 -0.89
N ASP A 27 19.52 -9.31 -1.15
CA ASP A 27 20.32 -10.53 -1.34
C ASP A 27 20.75 -10.73 -2.80
N LEU A 28 20.29 -9.89 -3.73
CA LEU A 28 20.71 -9.97 -5.13
C LEU A 28 22.18 -9.53 -5.33
N PRO A 29 22.93 -10.20 -6.23
CA PRO A 29 24.24 -9.75 -6.68
C PRO A 29 24.21 -8.33 -7.25
N ARG A 30 25.33 -7.62 -7.18
CA ARG A 30 25.42 -6.18 -7.51
C ARG A 30 24.84 -5.82 -8.87
N TYR A 31 25.10 -6.63 -9.90
CA TYR A 31 24.55 -6.40 -11.25
C TYR A 31 23.01 -6.45 -11.25
N HIS A 32 22.43 -7.52 -10.71
CA HIS A 32 20.97 -7.68 -10.62
C HIS A 32 20.32 -6.67 -9.70
N LYS A 33 21.03 -6.21 -8.66
CA LYS A 33 20.55 -5.19 -7.73
C LYS A 33 20.31 -3.84 -8.43
N TYR A 34 21.16 -3.46 -9.39
CA TYR A 34 21.01 -2.20 -10.12
C TYR A 34 20.11 -2.29 -11.34
N THR A 35 19.95 -3.47 -11.94
CA THR A 35 19.02 -3.70 -13.04
C THR A 35 17.64 -4.06 -12.48
N LEU A 36 17.39 -5.36 -12.30
CA LEU A 36 16.13 -5.93 -11.82
C LEU A 36 15.70 -5.35 -10.47
N GLY A 37 16.65 -5.18 -9.54
CA GLY A 37 16.38 -4.68 -8.21
C GLY A 37 15.88 -3.24 -8.17
N THR A 38 16.36 -2.39 -9.09
CA THR A 38 15.87 -1.01 -9.24
C THR A 38 14.45 -1.00 -9.78
N ASP A 39 14.17 -1.83 -10.79
CA ASP A 39 12.85 -1.89 -11.41
C ASP A 39 11.80 -2.46 -10.47
N LEU A 40 12.14 -3.51 -9.70
CA LEU A 40 11.25 -4.08 -8.69
C LEU A 40 10.86 -3.05 -7.62
N ARG A 41 11.83 -2.30 -7.08
CA ARG A 41 11.56 -1.23 -6.11
C ARG A 41 10.70 -0.12 -6.71
N ARG A 42 10.98 0.27 -7.95
CA ARG A 42 10.20 1.28 -8.67
C ARG A 42 8.74 0.84 -8.82
N GLN A 43 8.50 -0.41 -9.26
CA GLN A 43 7.16 -0.96 -9.41
C GLN A 43 6.42 -1.05 -8.08
N ALA A 44 7.09 -1.51 -7.02
CA ALA A 44 6.53 -1.57 -5.67
C ALA A 44 6.09 -0.19 -5.16
N MET A 45 6.94 0.82 -5.36
CA MET A 45 6.63 2.20 -5.00
C MET A 45 5.45 2.75 -5.81
N THR A 46 5.36 2.43 -7.11
CA THR A 46 4.21 2.79 -7.94
C THR A 46 2.91 2.20 -7.40
N ILE A 47 2.92 0.94 -6.96
CA ILE A 47 1.75 0.30 -6.33
C ILE A 47 1.33 1.09 -5.08
N CYS A 48 2.27 1.44 -4.18
CA CYS A 48 1.96 2.28 -3.02
C CYS A 48 1.33 3.62 -3.43
N GLN A 49 1.86 4.28 -4.47
CA GLN A 49 1.31 5.55 -4.96
C GLN A 49 -0.10 5.41 -5.52
N LEU A 50 -0.38 4.33 -6.26
CA LEU A 50 -1.71 4.04 -6.80
C LEU A 50 -2.71 3.79 -5.68
N VAL A 51 -2.34 2.95 -4.70
CA VAL A 51 -3.16 2.66 -3.51
C VAL A 51 -3.45 3.92 -2.71
N ARG A 52 -2.47 4.83 -2.58
CA ARG A 52 -2.68 6.13 -1.94
C ARG A 52 -3.65 7.03 -2.73
N ARG A 53 -3.57 7.01 -4.06
CA ARG A 53 -4.44 7.82 -4.94
C ARG A 53 -5.87 7.31 -4.96
N THR A 54 -6.08 6.00 -4.85
CA THR A 54 -7.41 5.38 -4.80
C THR A 54 -8.02 5.37 -3.41
N ALA A 55 -7.25 5.72 -2.38
CA ALA A 55 -7.77 5.88 -1.03
C ALA A 55 -8.90 6.94 -1.04
N PRO A 56 -10.12 6.59 -0.60
CA PRO A 56 -11.22 7.53 -0.59
C PRO A 56 -10.86 8.74 0.28
N ARG A 57 -11.17 9.95 -0.22
CA ARG A 57 -11.18 11.15 0.64
C ARG A 57 -12.15 10.85 1.79
N GLY A 58 -11.73 11.14 3.02
CA GLY A 58 -12.29 10.57 4.27
C GLY A 58 -13.81 10.68 4.49
N ASP A 59 -14.54 11.41 3.64
CA ASP A 59 -15.99 11.52 3.67
C ASP A 59 -16.68 10.23 3.17
N ASP A 60 -16.08 9.53 2.21
CA ASP A 60 -16.75 8.41 1.51
C ASP A 60 -16.61 7.06 2.25
N GLN A 61 -15.50 6.88 2.98
CA GLN A 61 -15.26 5.68 3.81
C GLN A 61 -16.18 5.67 5.04
N SER A 62 -16.34 6.83 5.70
CA SER A 62 -17.21 7.01 6.87
C SER A 62 -18.68 6.75 6.50
N ALA A 63 -19.11 7.26 5.35
CA ALA A 63 -20.45 7.04 4.80
C ALA A 63 -20.70 5.58 4.34
N ARG A 64 -19.65 4.84 3.97
CA ARG A 64 -19.75 3.40 3.65
C ARG A 64 -19.78 2.52 4.89
N VAL A 65 -18.99 2.84 5.91
CA VAL A 65 -19.01 2.11 7.18
C VAL A 65 -20.35 2.31 7.89
N MET A 66 -20.89 3.54 7.92
CA MET A 66 -22.25 3.78 8.46
C MET A 66 -23.33 2.99 7.73
N ARG A 67 -23.28 2.93 6.39
CA ARG A 67 -24.23 2.12 5.61
C ARG A 67 -24.15 0.62 5.89
N LEU A 68 -22.97 0.09 6.16
CA LEU A 68 -22.81 -1.31 6.54
C LEU A 68 -23.32 -1.57 7.96
N VAL A 69 -23.14 -0.63 8.89
CA VAL A 69 -23.63 -0.72 10.27
C VAL A 69 -25.16 -0.59 10.33
N GLU A 70 -25.77 0.26 9.50
CA GLU A 70 -27.23 0.40 9.40
C GLU A 70 -27.90 -0.79 8.70
N ALA A 71 -27.21 -1.48 7.79
CA ALA A 71 -27.74 -2.65 7.10
C ALA A 71 -27.73 -3.94 7.95
N ASP A 72 -26.98 -3.94 9.07
CA ASP A 72 -26.81 -5.08 9.98
C ASP A 72 -27.69 -4.97 11.24
N ARG A 73 -28.68 -4.07 11.23
CA ARG A 73 -29.61 -3.80 12.34
C ARG A 73 -31.06 -3.95 11.90
#